data_AF-A0A9P0N3K4-F1
#
_entry.id   AF-A0A9P0N3K4-F1
#
_cell.length_a   1.000
_cell.length_b   1.000
_cell.length_c   1.000
_cell.angle_alpha   90.00
_cell.angle_beta   90.00
_cell.angle_gamma   90.00
#
_symmetry.space_group_name_H-M   'P 1'
#
loop_
_entity.id
_entity.type
_entity.pdbx_description
1 polymer ?
#
loop_
_entity_poly.entity_id
_entity_poly.type
_entity_poly.pdbx_seq_one_letter_code
_entity_poly.pdbx_strand_id
1 'polypeptide(L)'
;MDLLKYVRVSILILPMVLGQVRKPQSSMIGEEYCQRLTKDPYFEPEMVIGKPWRIYYTWNIKMEDKCLDMMFKNATTSIINRVWNDMNEYVETQPYWDAATLLVTMGRAKHEMLLFADQGAAGRFTGVPNVVRDGNISPARSAVPLLKFHMKLLHAGKYLLMVDCQIAVITLSARTRAMPYRAEIGGVVHKLSLGDGVQENTAQVDNMMKYVNLSLENYTSCDQFVANSTFDPRSVIDIDWKIFYFWTPNLEESYNIKFSLASEVLVDRFRVELDSELKPPVNWNDAILFMETSIDFSALIVKTNVSGIVRLIPSLAFEYPGVPLLIFALKVVKPGYLGFLSCKYRLCYALAPVDKMPNHDYLTEEAQKIGFWSDFGRTHTAIVPPLPTLPPEPFNKDDDDEDENMDMLHDYALL
;
A
#
# COMPACT_ATOMS: atom_id res chain seq x y z
N MET A 1 6.65 -28.06 -12.31
CA MET A 1 8.00 -28.18 -11.73
C MET A 1 8.54 -26.75 -11.74
N ASP A 2 8.53 -25.96 -10.68
CA ASP A 2 8.89 -26.21 -9.28
C ASP A 2 8.13 -25.25 -8.34
N LEU A 3 7.14 -25.75 -7.60
CA LEU A 3 6.49 -24.99 -6.51
C LEU A 3 6.13 -25.89 -5.32
N LEU A 4 6.74 -27.09 -5.25
CA LEU A 4 6.37 -28.18 -4.34
C LEU A 4 7.50 -28.57 -3.37
N LYS A 5 8.42 -27.64 -3.06
CA LYS A 5 9.54 -27.88 -2.12
C LYS A 5 9.30 -27.41 -0.67
N TYR A 6 8.16 -26.79 -0.35
CA TYR A 6 7.92 -26.28 1.02
C TYR A 6 6.68 -26.83 1.73
N VAL A 7 6.03 -27.88 1.20
CA VAL A 7 4.91 -28.53 1.87
C VAL A 7 5.08 -30.04 1.86
N ARG A 8 5.75 -30.57 2.90
CA ARG A 8 5.45 -31.83 3.62
C ARG A 8 6.70 -32.35 4.34
N VAL A 9 6.76 -32.11 5.64
CA VAL A 9 6.88 -33.24 6.58
C VAL A 9 5.74 -33.08 7.58
N SER A 10 4.80 -34.01 7.48
CA SER A 10 3.59 -34.11 8.27
C SER A 10 3.86 -34.67 9.67
N ILE A 11 3.13 -34.15 10.66
CA ILE A 11 2.45 -34.84 11.78
C ILE A 11 2.94 -36.27 12.06
N LEU A 12 3.46 -36.51 13.29
CA LEU A 12 3.16 -37.67 14.13
C LEU A 12 3.69 -37.45 15.57
N ILE A 13 2.74 -37.31 16.50
CA ILE A 13 2.66 -37.90 17.86
C ILE A 13 3.88 -37.79 18.82
N LEU A 14 3.62 -37.17 19.98
CA LEU A 14 4.40 -37.07 21.24
C LEU A 14 5.37 -38.24 21.53
N PRO A 15 6.53 -37.94 22.17
CA PRO A 15 6.55 -38.05 23.62
C PRO A 15 7.00 -36.76 24.33
N MET A 16 6.45 -36.57 25.52
CA MET A 16 6.96 -35.67 26.55
C MET A 16 8.46 -35.93 26.77
N VAL A 17 9.31 -34.97 26.43
CA VAL A 17 10.56 -34.70 27.15
C VAL A 17 10.78 -33.20 27.12
N LEU A 18 10.97 -32.61 28.29
CA LEU A 18 11.34 -31.22 28.54
C LEU A 18 12.57 -30.83 27.70
N GLY A 19 12.35 -30.30 26.51
CA GLY A 19 13.37 -29.69 25.67
C GLY A 19 12.87 -28.33 25.24
N GLN A 20 13.46 -27.26 25.78
CA GLN A 20 13.21 -25.90 25.31
C GLN A 20 13.51 -25.85 23.81
N VAL A 21 12.45 -25.80 22.98
CA VAL A 21 12.58 -25.46 21.57
C VAL A 21 13.23 -24.08 21.53
N ARG A 22 14.49 -24.04 21.08
CA ARG A 22 15.29 -22.82 21.03
C ARG A 22 14.55 -21.83 20.13
N LYS A 23 14.06 -20.72 20.71
CA LYS A 23 13.36 -19.68 19.94
C LYS A 23 14.26 -19.23 18.78
N PRO A 24 13.71 -18.90 17.60
CA PRO A 24 14.48 -18.34 16.49
C PRO A 24 15.30 -17.13 16.94
N GLN A 25 16.53 -17.00 16.45
CA GLN A 25 17.45 -15.92 16.84
C GLN A 25 16.85 -14.51 16.62
N SER A 26 16.02 -14.33 15.60
CA SER A 26 15.27 -13.09 15.33
C SER A 26 14.29 -12.72 16.45
N SER A 27 13.65 -13.70 17.09
CA SER A 27 12.73 -13.47 18.20
C SER A 27 13.44 -12.97 19.46
N MET A 28 14.69 -13.37 19.69
CA MET A 28 15.46 -12.88 20.82
C MET A 28 15.85 -11.41 20.63
N ILE A 29 16.23 -11.03 19.41
CA ILE A 29 16.60 -9.65 19.05
C ILE A 29 15.39 -8.72 19.15
N GLY A 30 14.22 -9.13 18.64
CA GLY A 30 12.99 -8.35 18.72
C GLY A 30 12.55 -8.11 20.16
N GLU A 31 12.64 -9.14 21.00
CA GLU A 31 12.31 -9.05 22.43
C GLU A 31 13.26 -8.10 23.16
N GLU A 32 14.56 -8.11 22.84
CA GLU A 32 15.54 -7.16 23.38
C GLU A 32 15.20 -5.70 23.01
N TYR A 33 14.89 -5.42 21.74
CA TYR A 33 14.49 -4.08 21.32
C TYR A 33 13.22 -3.61 22.05
N CYS A 34 12.21 -4.47 22.16
CA CYS A 34 11.01 -4.15 22.90
C CYS A 34 11.29 -3.90 24.39
N GLN A 35 12.18 -4.67 25.02
CA GLN A 35 12.61 -4.44 26.40
C GLN A 35 13.36 -3.11 26.55
N ARG A 36 14.25 -2.75 25.62
CA ARG A 36 14.95 -1.44 25.63
C ARG A 36 13.95 -0.28 25.63
N LEU A 37 12.86 -0.39 24.85
CA LEU A 37 11.81 0.63 24.81
C LEU A 37 11.01 0.75 26.11
N THR A 38 10.93 -0.30 26.94
CA THR A 38 10.20 -0.24 28.23
C THR A 38 10.89 0.59 29.30
N LYS A 39 12.18 0.94 29.13
CA LYS A 39 12.92 1.73 30.13
C LYS A 39 12.42 3.17 30.25
N ASP A 40 11.90 3.71 29.16
CA ASP A 40 11.36 5.08 29.07
C ASP A 40 10.15 5.04 28.15
N PRO A 41 9.03 4.47 28.60
CA PRO A 41 7.87 4.28 27.73
C PRO A 41 7.09 5.59 27.64
N TYR A 42 6.89 6.07 26.41
CA TYR A 42 6.03 7.22 26.14
C TYR A 42 5.14 6.92 24.94
N PHE A 43 3.85 6.74 25.19
CA PHE A 43 2.84 6.54 24.16
C PHE A 43 1.48 6.98 24.68
N GLU A 44 0.81 7.81 23.89
CA GLU A 44 -0.54 8.32 24.16
C GLU A 44 -1.42 8.03 22.93
N PRO A 45 -2.47 7.18 23.05
CA PRO A 45 -3.34 6.82 21.94
C PRO A 45 -3.92 8.04 21.19
N GLU A 46 -4.31 9.08 21.92
CA GLU A 46 -4.91 10.31 21.40
C GLU A 46 -3.97 11.09 20.48
N MET A 47 -2.65 10.89 20.64
CA MET A 47 -1.65 11.54 19.79
C MET A 47 -1.54 10.88 18.41
N VAL A 48 -1.93 9.60 18.28
CA VAL A 48 -1.85 8.83 17.03
C VAL A 48 -3.19 8.72 16.29
N ILE A 49 -4.32 8.68 17.02
CA ILE A 49 -5.66 8.50 16.44
C ILE A 49 -6.01 9.61 15.44
N GLY A 50 -6.61 9.22 14.31
CA GLY A 50 -7.13 10.13 13.29
C GLY A 50 -6.05 10.88 12.49
N LYS A 51 -4.77 10.58 12.73
CA LYS A 51 -3.63 11.21 12.07
C LYS A 51 -2.93 10.20 11.18
N PRO A 52 -2.69 10.52 9.90
CA PRO A 52 -1.88 9.68 9.02
C PRO A 52 -0.39 9.77 9.37
N TRP A 53 0.25 8.61 9.48
CA TRP A 53 1.67 8.43 9.74
C TRP A 53 2.32 7.77 8.53
N ARG A 54 3.45 8.29 8.05
CA ARG A 54 4.23 7.69 6.97
C ARG A 54 5.48 7.06 7.52
N ILE A 55 5.77 5.83 7.12
CA ILE A 55 7.02 5.15 7.43
C ILE A 55 8.13 5.76 6.56
N TYR A 56 9.21 6.21 7.19
CA TYR A 56 10.37 6.84 6.53
C TYR A 56 11.67 6.05 6.71
N TYR A 57 11.69 5.13 7.66
CA TYR A 57 12.87 4.33 7.94
C TYR A 57 12.45 3.00 8.51
N THR A 58 13.13 1.95 8.11
CA THR A 58 12.85 0.58 8.52
C THR A 58 14.15 -0.10 8.92
N TRP A 59 14.08 -1.02 9.88
CA TRP A 59 15.17 -1.94 10.18
C TRP A 59 14.69 -3.36 9.94
N ASN A 60 15.58 -4.19 9.41
CA ASN A 60 15.38 -5.63 9.18
C ASN A 60 14.30 -6.00 8.15
N ILE A 61 13.69 -5.01 7.49
CA ILE A 61 12.85 -5.20 6.31
C ILE A 61 13.21 -4.13 5.29
N LYS A 62 13.27 -4.52 4.01
CA LYS A 62 13.29 -3.56 2.91
C LYS A 62 11.85 -3.38 2.49
N MET A 63 11.27 -2.22 2.75
CA MET A 63 10.07 -1.86 1.99
C MET A 63 10.57 -1.54 0.58
N GLU A 64 9.84 -1.96 -0.45
CA GLU A 64 10.19 -1.62 -1.83
C GLU A 64 10.12 -0.08 -2.04
N ASP A 65 10.03 0.43 -3.27
CA ASP A 65 9.97 1.88 -3.56
C ASP A 65 8.71 2.62 -3.01
N LYS A 66 7.97 2.01 -2.07
CA LYS A 66 6.67 2.44 -1.57
C LYS A 66 6.76 2.88 -0.10
N CYS A 67 6.44 4.15 0.12
CA CYS A 67 6.08 4.64 1.45
C CYS A 67 4.77 3.98 1.88
N LEU A 68 4.78 3.31 3.03
CA LEU A 68 3.56 2.84 3.67
C LEU A 68 3.03 3.90 4.62
N ASP A 69 1.78 4.29 4.39
CA ASP A 69 1.03 5.15 5.29
C ASP A 69 0.23 4.27 6.27
N MET A 70 0.16 4.69 7.52
CA MET A 70 -0.55 4.06 8.61
C MET A 70 -1.56 5.04 9.19
N MET A 71 -2.71 4.53 9.61
CA MET A 71 -3.73 5.32 10.29
C MET A 71 -4.28 4.55 11.49
N PHE A 72 -4.42 5.25 12.61
CA PHE A 72 -4.97 4.69 13.85
C PHE A 72 -6.40 5.20 14.06
N LYS A 73 -7.27 4.31 14.50
CA LYS A 73 -8.65 4.60 14.91
C LYS A 73 -8.93 3.95 16.25
N ASN A 74 -9.90 4.49 16.98
CA ASN A 74 -10.45 3.79 18.15
C ASN A 74 -11.11 2.48 17.72
N ALA A 75 -10.87 1.41 18.49
CA ALA A 75 -11.58 0.15 18.32
C ALA A 75 -13.02 0.29 18.85
N THR A 76 -13.94 0.70 17.99
CA THR A 76 -15.37 0.75 18.34
C THR A 76 -15.96 -0.67 18.39
N THR A 77 -17.08 -0.86 19.10
CA THR A 77 -17.79 -2.16 19.15
C THR A 77 -18.09 -2.71 17.76
N SER A 78 -18.46 -1.84 16.80
CA SER A 78 -18.68 -2.25 15.41
C SER A 78 -17.41 -2.77 14.73
N ILE A 79 -16.26 -2.10 14.94
CA ILE A 79 -14.96 -2.55 14.41
C ILE A 79 -14.56 -3.89 15.05
N ILE A 80 -14.70 -4.01 16.38
CA ILE A 80 -14.36 -5.23 17.13
C ILE A 80 -15.20 -6.40 16.63
N ASN A 81 -16.53 -6.25 16.55
CA ASN A 81 -17.42 -7.31 16.06
C ASN A 81 -17.10 -7.72 14.62
N ARG A 82 -16.76 -6.76 13.76
CA ARG A 82 -16.35 -7.05 12.38
C ARG A 82 -15.08 -7.88 12.33
N VAL A 83 -14.01 -7.43 13.01
CA VAL A 83 -12.73 -8.17 13.02
C VAL A 83 -12.89 -9.53 13.71
N TRP A 84 -13.73 -9.63 14.75
CA TRP A 84 -14.07 -10.90 15.39
C TRP A 84 -14.74 -11.86 14.40
N ASN A 85 -15.74 -11.41 13.63
CA ASN A 85 -16.37 -12.24 12.60
C ASN A 85 -15.36 -12.70 11.54
N ASP A 86 -14.42 -11.84 11.17
CA ASP A 86 -13.39 -12.15 10.18
C ASP A 86 -12.36 -13.16 10.74
N MET A 87 -11.98 -13.05 12.02
CA MET A 87 -10.75 -13.66 12.54
C MET A 87 -10.93 -14.69 13.67
N ASN A 88 -12.12 -14.83 14.27
CA ASN A 88 -12.32 -15.68 15.46
C ASN A 88 -11.92 -17.15 15.27
N GLU A 89 -12.12 -17.74 14.09
CA GLU A 89 -11.76 -19.14 13.81
C GLU A 89 -10.29 -19.32 13.43
N TYR A 90 -9.59 -18.22 13.10
CA TYR A 90 -8.25 -18.27 12.49
C TYR A 90 -7.13 -17.93 13.48
N VAL A 91 -7.40 -17.17 14.54
CA VAL A 91 -6.38 -16.85 15.55
C VAL A 91 -6.02 -18.08 16.38
N GLU A 92 -4.72 -18.29 16.60
CA GLU A 92 -4.18 -19.41 17.39
C GLU A 92 -4.61 -19.30 18.86
N THR A 93 -4.56 -18.10 19.42
CA THR A 93 -4.97 -17.80 20.80
C THR A 93 -6.02 -16.69 20.79
N GLN A 94 -7.15 -16.91 21.46
CA GLN A 94 -8.22 -15.92 21.56
C GLN A 94 -7.82 -14.79 22.51
N PRO A 95 -7.76 -13.52 22.04
CA PRO A 95 -7.64 -12.38 22.95
C PRO A 95 -8.99 -12.11 23.63
N TYR A 96 -8.98 -11.28 24.67
CA TYR A 96 -10.22 -10.72 25.22
C TYR A 96 -10.69 -9.57 24.30
N TRP A 97 -11.55 -9.91 23.33
CA TRP A 97 -11.95 -9.03 22.22
C TRP A 97 -12.45 -7.65 22.65
N ASP A 98 -13.18 -7.57 23.76
CA ASP A 98 -13.71 -6.30 24.29
C ASP A 98 -12.65 -5.37 24.90
N ALA A 99 -11.40 -5.83 25.09
CA ALA A 99 -10.27 -4.99 25.50
C ALA A 99 -9.47 -4.41 24.32
N ALA A 100 -9.93 -4.59 23.08
CA ALA A 100 -9.31 -3.91 21.94
C ALA A 100 -9.39 -2.39 22.12
N THR A 101 -8.29 -1.70 21.87
CA THR A 101 -8.20 -0.24 22.06
C THR A 101 -8.06 0.51 20.76
N LEU A 102 -7.29 -0.03 19.81
CA LEU A 102 -6.97 0.63 18.54
C LEU A 102 -7.16 -0.31 17.36
N LEU A 103 -7.50 0.26 16.21
CA LEU A 103 -7.35 -0.36 14.90
C LEU A 103 -6.27 0.41 14.15
N VAL A 104 -5.24 -0.29 13.66
CA VAL A 104 -4.28 0.28 12.71
C VAL A 104 -4.59 -0.25 11.31
N THR A 105 -4.56 0.63 10.32
CA THR A 105 -4.66 0.30 8.90
C THR A 105 -3.39 0.74 8.19
N MET A 106 -2.77 -0.13 7.40
CA MET A 106 -1.47 0.11 6.76
C MET A 106 -1.54 -0.08 5.24
N GLY A 107 -0.93 0.85 4.51
CA GLY A 107 -0.75 0.75 3.06
C GLY A 107 -2.03 0.94 2.24
N ARG A 108 -1.90 0.76 0.91
CA ARG A 108 -3.01 0.91 -0.05
C ARG A 108 -3.99 -0.26 -0.03
N ALA A 109 -3.47 -1.48 0.20
CA ALA A 109 -4.25 -2.68 0.42
C ALA A 109 -5.02 -2.66 1.75
N LYS A 110 -4.80 -1.62 2.58
CA LYS A 110 -5.44 -1.42 3.88
C LYS A 110 -5.33 -2.63 4.80
N HIS A 111 -4.13 -3.20 4.93
CA HIS A 111 -3.85 -4.23 5.92
C HIS A 111 -4.33 -3.75 7.29
N GLU A 112 -5.26 -4.49 7.91
CA GLU A 112 -5.85 -4.09 9.18
C GLU A 112 -5.28 -4.92 10.31
N MET A 113 -5.06 -4.28 11.46
CA MET A 113 -4.67 -4.97 12.68
C MET A 113 -5.39 -4.37 13.89
N LEU A 114 -6.07 -5.22 14.64
CA LEU A 114 -6.76 -4.85 15.86
C LEU A 114 -5.81 -5.00 17.05
N LEU A 115 -5.62 -3.93 17.80
CA LEU A 115 -4.62 -3.82 18.86
C LEU A 115 -5.28 -3.84 20.25
N PHE A 116 -4.69 -4.63 21.13
CA PHE A 116 -5.06 -4.82 22.52
C PHE A 116 -3.93 -4.25 23.38
N ALA A 117 -4.24 -3.31 24.27
CA ALA A 117 -3.22 -2.78 25.16
C ALA A 117 -2.79 -3.86 26.16
N ASP A 118 -1.50 -4.15 26.21
CA ASP A 118 -0.96 -5.11 27.19
C ASP A 118 -0.96 -4.48 28.59
N GLN A 119 -1.10 -5.31 29.62
CA GLN A 119 -0.81 -4.88 30.99
C GLN A 119 0.71 -4.69 31.14
N GLY A 120 1.18 -3.45 31.06
CA GLY A 120 2.61 -3.13 31.15
C GLY A 120 2.94 -1.68 30.83
N ALA A 121 4.18 -1.48 30.38
CA ALA A 121 4.67 -0.18 29.94
C ALA A 121 3.80 0.41 28.81
N ALA A 122 3.60 1.73 28.83
CA ALA A 122 2.82 2.43 27.82
C ALA A 122 3.34 2.14 26.42
N GLY A 123 2.43 1.88 25.49
CA GLY A 123 2.77 1.58 24.09
C GLY A 123 2.99 0.10 23.79
N ARG A 124 2.85 -0.81 24.76
CA ARG A 124 2.83 -2.25 24.50
C ARG A 124 1.46 -2.71 24.02
N PHE A 125 1.45 -3.44 22.91
CA PHE A 125 0.24 -3.99 22.33
C PHE A 125 0.43 -5.43 21.90
N THR A 126 -0.64 -6.21 22.05
CA THR A 126 -0.86 -7.45 21.29
C THR A 126 -1.77 -7.13 20.11
N GLY A 127 -1.47 -7.65 18.92
CA GLY A 127 -2.18 -7.35 17.68
C GLY A 127 -2.75 -8.60 17.01
N VAL A 128 -4.00 -8.51 16.53
CA VAL A 128 -4.63 -9.48 15.65
C VAL A 128 -4.60 -8.94 14.21
N PRO A 129 -3.78 -9.50 13.30
CA PRO A 129 -3.81 -9.12 11.89
C PRO A 129 -5.05 -9.69 11.21
N ASN A 130 -5.79 -8.86 10.45
CA ASN A 130 -6.98 -9.28 9.70
C ASN A 130 -6.60 -9.82 8.32
N VAL A 131 -5.97 -10.99 8.28
CA VAL A 131 -5.44 -11.59 7.05
C VAL A 131 -6.53 -12.02 6.06
N VAL A 132 -7.78 -12.18 6.50
CA VAL A 132 -8.93 -12.50 5.63
C VAL A 132 -9.23 -11.35 4.67
N ARG A 133 -9.01 -10.10 5.11
CA ARG A 133 -9.18 -8.92 4.27
C ARG A 133 -8.01 -8.65 3.32
N ASP A 134 -6.90 -9.37 3.46
CA ASP A 134 -5.72 -9.20 2.60
C ASP A 134 -5.87 -9.86 1.20
N GLY A 135 -7.12 -10.00 0.72
CA GLY A 135 -7.52 -10.28 -0.66
C GLY A 135 -7.21 -11.67 -1.22
N ASN A 136 -6.17 -12.35 -0.71
CA ASN A 136 -5.60 -13.54 -1.34
C ASN A 136 -5.24 -14.68 -0.37
N ILE A 137 -5.60 -14.56 0.92
CA ILE A 137 -5.21 -15.53 1.94
C ILE A 137 -6.45 -16.06 2.65
N SER A 138 -6.69 -17.36 2.52
CA SER A 138 -7.61 -18.10 3.38
C SER A 138 -6.77 -18.85 4.42
N PRO A 139 -6.51 -18.27 5.61
CA PRO A 139 -5.68 -18.92 6.62
C PRO A 139 -6.33 -20.23 7.08
N ALA A 140 -5.51 -21.20 7.48
CA ALA A 140 -6.02 -22.34 8.20
C ALA A 140 -6.59 -21.91 9.56
N ARG A 141 -7.59 -22.65 10.06
CA ARG A 141 -8.15 -22.42 11.41
C ARG A 141 -7.04 -22.51 12.46
N SER A 142 -7.08 -21.59 13.42
CA SER A 142 -6.10 -21.48 14.51
C SER A 142 -4.63 -21.39 14.07
N ALA A 143 -4.34 -20.82 12.90
CA ALA A 143 -2.99 -20.72 12.36
C ALA A 143 -2.38 -19.31 12.43
N VAL A 144 -3.18 -18.29 12.77
CA VAL A 144 -2.73 -16.89 12.77
C VAL A 144 -2.25 -16.53 14.18
N PRO A 145 -0.94 -16.32 14.40
CA PRO A 145 -0.42 -15.96 15.71
C PRO A 145 -0.79 -14.52 16.07
N LEU A 146 -0.89 -14.26 17.38
CA LEU A 146 -0.96 -12.90 17.88
C LEU A 146 0.42 -12.25 17.76
N LEU A 147 0.46 -11.05 17.19
CA LEU A 147 1.67 -10.26 17.04
C LEU A 147 1.87 -9.41 18.30
N LYS A 148 3.13 -9.11 18.65
CA LYS A 148 3.45 -8.26 19.80
C LYS A 148 4.22 -7.04 19.36
N PHE A 149 3.76 -5.86 19.76
CA PHE A 149 4.35 -4.60 19.38
C PHE A 149 4.71 -3.74 20.59
N HIS A 150 5.74 -2.93 20.41
CA HIS A 150 6.01 -1.78 21.25
C HIS A 150 6.06 -0.52 20.40
N MET A 151 5.15 0.40 20.68
CA MET A 151 5.06 1.72 20.06
C MET A 151 5.59 2.79 21.02
N LYS A 152 6.44 3.69 20.54
CA LYS A 152 6.96 4.81 21.31
C LYS A 152 6.86 6.10 20.51
N LEU A 153 6.30 7.14 21.11
CA LEU A 153 6.32 8.49 20.59
C LEU A 153 7.65 9.16 20.94
N LEU A 154 8.30 9.77 19.95
CA LEU A 154 9.56 10.48 20.11
C LEU A 154 9.36 11.96 19.84
N HIS A 155 10.16 12.80 20.48
CA HIS A 155 10.17 14.25 20.27
C HIS A 155 8.76 14.86 20.35
N ALA A 156 8.07 14.64 21.48
CA ALA A 156 6.70 15.10 21.72
C ALA A 156 5.70 14.65 20.62
N GLY A 157 5.87 13.42 20.13
CA GLY A 157 4.99 12.83 19.12
C GLY A 157 5.19 13.38 17.70
N LYS A 158 6.37 13.96 17.41
CA LYS A 158 6.80 14.24 16.03
C LYS A 158 7.07 12.94 15.27
N TYR A 159 7.60 11.92 15.95
CA TYR A 159 7.85 10.60 15.37
C TYR A 159 7.17 9.50 16.17
N LEU A 160 6.83 8.43 15.47
CA LEU A 160 6.30 7.19 16.01
C LEU A 160 7.28 6.07 15.65
N LEU A 161 7.89 5.48 16.67
CA LEU A 161 8.68 4.26 16.56
C LEU A 161 7.77 3.07 16.84
N MET A 162 7.75 2.07 15.98
CA MET A 162 7.01 0.83 16.18
C MET A 162 7.95 -0.35 15.97
N VAL A 163 8.00 -1.24 16.96
CA VAL A 163 8.82 -2.47 16.95
C VAL A 163 7.88 -3.66 17.02
N ASP A 164 8.03 -4.61 16.10
CA ASP A 164 7.51 -5.97 16.23
C ASP A 164 8.48 -6.80 17.08
N CYS A 165 8.02 -7.23 18.25
CA CYS A 165 8.85 -7.94 19.21
C CYS A 165 9.14 -9.39 18.82
N GLN A 166 8.40 -9.96 17.86
CA GLN A 166 8.55 -11.36 17.45
C GLN A 166 9.49 -11.51 16.27
N ILE A 167 9.39 -10.63 15.28
CA ILE A 167 10.20 -10.70 14.05
C ILE A 167 11.27 -9.59 13.95
N ALA A 168 11.39 -8.74 14.97
CA ALA A 168 12.38 -7.66 15.07
C ALA A 168 12.28 -6.62 13.94
N VAL A 169 11.11 -6.45 13.33
CA VAL A 169 10.86 -5.39 12.36
C VAL A 169 10.66 -4.09 13.13
N ILE A 170 11.43 -3.06 12.77
CA ILE A 170 11.33 -1.74 13.38
C ILE A 170 11.00 -0.72 12.31
N THR A 171 10.11 0.21 12.62
CA THR A 171 9.73 1.28 11.71
C THR A 171 9.75 2.62 12.44
N LEU A 172 10.29 3.65 11.78
CA LEU A 172 10.22 5.03 12.22
C LEU A 172 9.31 5.81 11.27
N SER A 173 8.27 6.38 11.85
CA SER A 173 7.23 7.09 11.12
C SER A 173 7.12 8.54 11.56
N ALA A 174 6.63 9.40 10.67
CA ALA A 174 6.28 10.78 10.97
C ALA A 174 4.95 11.18 10.32
N ARG A 175 4.38 12.30 10.73
CA ARG A 175 3.08 12.75 10.21
C ARG A 175 3.17 13.17 8.74
N THR A 176 2.23 12.74 7.91
CA THR A 176 2.26 13.07 6.47
C THR A 176 2.13 14.58 6.18
N ARG A 177 1.45 15.33 7.06
CA ARG A 177 1.27 16.79 6.90
C ARG A 177 2.48 17.62 7.31
N ALA A 178 3.42 17.05 8.06
CA ALA A 178 4.60 17.74 8.58
C ALA A 178 5.82 16.85 8.30
N MET A 179 6.14 16.71 7.01
CA MET A 179 7.21 15.82 6.57
C MET A 179 8.57 16.27 7.14
N PRO A 180 9.27 15.40 7.87
CA PRO A 180 10.58 15.74 8.44
C PRO A 180 11.66 15.77 7.36
N TYR A 181 12.71 16.57 7.58
CA TYR A 181 13.87 16.56 6.70
C TYR A 181 14.67 15.27 6.84
N ARG A 182 15.37 14.86 5.77
CA ARG A 182 16.27 13.68 5.78
C ARG A 182 17.29 13.74 6.92
N ALA A 183 17.92 14.90 7.12
CA ALA A 183 18.88 15.10 8.21
C ALA A 183 18.24 14.93 9.59
N GLU A 184 16.97 15.33 9.76
CA GLU A 184 16.25 15.12 11.01
C GLU A 184 15.97 13.63 11.25
N ILE A 185 15.51 12.90 10.23
CA ILE A 185 15.29 11.44 10.32
C ILE A 185 16.61 10.75 10.69
N GLY A 186 17.71 11.07 9.98
CA GLY A 186 19.03 10.51 10.28
C GLY A 186 19.50 10.81 11.70
N GLY A 187 19.24 12.03 12.20
CA GLY A 187 19.55 12.40 13.59
C GLY A 187 18.75 11.61 14.62
N VAL A 188 17.47 11.30 14.34
CA VAL A 188 16.64 10.44 15.22
C VAL A 188 17.12 8.99 15.17
N VAL A 189 17.34 8.44 13.97
CA VAL A 189 17.83 7.08 13.74
C VAL A 189 19.15 6.84 14.47
N HIS A 190 20.11 7.76 14.33
CA HIS A 190 21.40 7.66 14.98
C HIS A 190 21.29 7.62 16.51
N LYS A 191 20.43 8.45 17.10
CA LYS A 191 20.17 8.49 18.55
C LYS A 191 19.49 7.23 19.08
N LEU A 192 18.71 6.54 18.26
CA LEU A 192 18.05 5.30 18.68
C LEU A 192 19.05 4.13 18.82
N SER A 193 20.18 4.19 18.10
CA SER A 193 21.27 3.19 18.16
C SER A 193 20.71 1.76 18.04
N LEU A 194 19.95 1.54 16.96
CA LEU A 194 19.30 0.27 16.60
C LEU A 194 20.03 -0.46 15.46
N GLY A 195 21.25 -0.02 15.14
CA GLY A 195 22.04 -0.52 14.01
C GLY A 195 21.67 0.10 12.67
N ASP A 196 22.22 -0.48 11.60
CA ASP A 196 21.96 -0.07 10.23
C ASP A 196 20.55 -0.48 9.79
N GLY A 197 19.82 0.47 9.22
CA GLY A 197 18.55 0.20 8.57
C GLY A 197 18.49 0.89 7.21
N VAL A 198 17.33 0.78 6.58
CA VAL A 198 17.10 1.30 5.24
C VAL A 198 16.22 2.55 5.35
N GLN A 199 16.71 3.64 4.77
CA GLN A 199 15.90 4.85 4.64
C GLN A 199 14.92 4.70 3.48
N GLU A 200 13.64 4.89 3.78
CA GLU A 200 12.59 4.80 2.78
C GLU A 200 12.41 6.14 2.06
N ASN A 201 12.42 6.07 0.73
CA ASN A 201 11.99 7.09 -0.24
C ASN A 201 12.50 8.53 -0.01
N THR A 202 13.80 8.77 -0.23
CA THR A 202 14.37 10.13 -0.26
C THR A 202 14.02 10.91 -1.53
N ALA A 203 13.54 10.24 -2.58
CA ALA A 203 13.20 10.86 -3.87
C ALA A 203 11.89 11.67 -3.85
N GLN A 204 11.05 11.47 -2.82
CA GLN A 204 9.77 12.19 -2.70
C GLN A 204 9.94 13.59 -2.10
N VAL A 205 10.95 13.81 -1.24
CA VAL A 205 11.14 15.09 -0.51
C VAL A 205 11.71 16.19 -1.40
N ASP A 206 12.68 15.88 -2.26
CA ASP A 206 13.23 16.86 -3.22
C ASP A 206 12.27 17.15 -4.36
N ASN A 207 11.41 16.19 -4.71
CA ASN A 207 10.33 16.43 -5.65
C ASN A 207 9.27 17.32 -5.00
N MET A 208 8.64 16.95 -3.86
CA MET A 208 7.44 17.63 -3.35
C MET A 208 7.58 19.16 -3.12
N MET A 209 8.77 19.69 -2.82
CA MET A 209 9.00 21.14 -2.71
C MET A 209 8.94 21.90 -4.05
N LYS A 210 9.14 21.23 -5.19
CA LYS A 210 8.92 21.80 -6.52
C LYS A 210 7.43 22.02 -6.82
N TYR A 211 6.52 21.44 -6.03
CA TYR A 211 5.09 21.35 -6.37
C TYR A 211 4.16 22.32 -5.61
N VAL A 212 4.69 23.10 -4.66
CA VAL A 212 3.87 24.05 -3.87
C VAL A 212 3.57 25.36 -4.63
N ASN A 213 4.24 25.60 -5.76
CA ASN A 213 4.10 26.81 -6.58
C ASN A 213 3.63 26.52 -8.03
N LEU A 214 2.91 25.42 -8.26
CA LEU A 214 2.40 25.10 -9.59
C LEU A 214 1.04 25.75 -9.81
N SER A 215 0.99 26.72 -10.73
CA SER A 215 -0.28 27.22 -11.23
C SER A 215 -0.94 26.15 -12.09
N LEU A 216 -2.03 25.56 -11.59
CA LEU A 216 -2.89 24.64 -12.33
C LEU A 216 -3.63 25.33 -13.48
N GLU A 217 -3.55 26.67 -13.60
CA GLU A 217 -4.32 27.44 -14.59
C GLU A 217 -3.92 27.10 -16.04
N ASN A 218 -2.68 26.67 -16.27
CA ASN A 218 -2.15 26.41 -17.61
C ASN A 218 -2.48 25.02 -18.19
N TYR A 219 -3.12 24.12 -17.44
CA TYR A 219 -3.37 22.74 -17.89
C TYR A 219 -4.67 22.61 -18.65
N THR A 220 -4.76 21.64 -19.56
CA THR A 220 -5.99 21.36 -20.33
C THR A 220 -7.17 21.11 -19.40
N SER A 221 -8.27 21.86 -19.55
CA SER A 221 -9.50 21.64 -18.78
C SER A 221 -10.27 20.42 -19.29
N CYS A 222 -11.21 19.88 -18.50
CA CYS A 222 -12.06 18.78 -18.96
C CYS A 222 -12.89 19.16 -20.19
N ASP A 223 -13.42 20.38 -20.27
CA ASP A 223 -14.21 20.84 -21.41
C ASP A 223 -13.35 20.91 -22.68
N GLN A 224 -12.12 21.43 -22.56
CA GLN A 224 -11.15 21.44 -23.66
C GLN A 224 -10.73 20.03 -24.07
N PHE A 225 -10.57 19.14 -23.08
CA PHE A 225 -10.13 17.77 -23.29
C PHE A 225 -11.14 16.97 -24.12
N VAL A 226 -12.43 17.04 -23.78
CA VAL A 226 -13.50 16.34 -24.51
C VAL A 226 -14.00 17.09 -25.75
N ALA A 227 -13.53 18.32 -25.97
CA ALA A 227 -13.93 19.13 -27.12
C ALA A 227 -13.72 18.35 -28.43
N ASN A 228 -14.71 18.44 -29.32
CA ASN A 228 -14.72 17.78 -30.62
C ASN A 228 -14.60 16.24 -30.57
N SER A 229 -14.98 15.62 -29.44
CA SER A 229 -15.04 14.16 -29.31
C SER A 229 -16.40 13.71 -28.79
N THR A 230 -16.82 12.52 -29.21
CA THR A 230 -17.96 11.82 -28.64
C THR A 230 -17.45 10.54 -27.99
N PHE A 231 -17.91 10.27 -26.77
CA PHE A 231 -17.51 9.10 -26.02
C PHE A 231 -18.62 8.05 -26.11
N ASP A 232 -18.30 6.91 -26.71
CA ASP A 232 -19.18 5.74 -26.71
C ASP A 232 -18.73 4.78 -25.60
N PRO A 233 -19.55 4.53 -24.56
CA PRO A 233 -19.22 3.58 -23.50
C PRO A 233 -18.89 2.17 -24.01
N ARG A 234 -19.47 1.75 -25.15
CA ARG A 234 -19.21 0.42 -25.72
C ARG A 234 -17.82 0.30 -26.33
N SER A 235 -17.13 1.40 -26.56
CA SER A 235 -15.77 1.40 -27.10
C SER A 235 -14.70 1.02 -26.08
N VAL A 236 -15.05 0.94 -24.78
CA VAL A 236 -14.10 0.64 -23.70
C VAL A 236 -14.36 -0.67 -22.96
N ILE A 237 -15.52 -1.30 -23.17
CA ILE A 237 -15.89 -2.57 -22.51
C ILE A 237 -15.13 -3.76 -23.08
N ASP A 238 -14.99 -4.81 -22.28
CA ASP A 238 -14.35 -6.09 -22.66
C ASP A 238 -12.90 -5.94 -23.18
N ILE A 239 -12.23 -4.85 -22.77
CA ILE A 239 -10.83 -4.55 -23.08
C ILE A 239 -10.07 -4.42 -21.77
N ASP A 240 -8.91 -5.08 -21.70
CA ASP A 240 -7.95 -4.91 -20.62
C ASP A 240 -7.09 -3.68 -20.91
N TRP A 241 -7.41 -2.57 -20.25
CA TRP A 241 -6.66 -1.32 -20.40
C TRP A 241 -5.48 -1.30 -19.44
N LYS A 242 -4.33 -0.83 -19.90
CA LYS A 242 -3.16 -0.59 -19.06
C LYS A 242 -2.63 0.82 -19.27
N ILE A 243 -2.30 1.48 -18.16
CA ILE A 243 -1.79 2.85 -18.19
C ILE A 243 -0.36 2.83 -18.73
N PHE A 244 -0.10 3.56 -19.81
CA PHE A 244 1.24 3.64 -20.39
C PHE A 244 1.89 5.01 -20.21
N TYR A 245 1.12 6.04 -19.87
CA TYR A 245 1.59 7.39 -19.63
C TYR A 245 0.78 8.09 -18.54
N PHE A 246 1.46 8.94 -17.77
CA PHE A 246 0.94 9.63 -16.61
C PHE A 246 1.16 11.13 -16.75
N TRP A 247 0.14 11.93 -16.45
CA TRP A 247 0.26 13.35 -16.14
C TRP A 247 -0.27 13.58 -14.73
N THR A 248 0.51 13.13 -13.75
CA THR A 248 0.19 13.25 -12.32
C THR A 248 1.47 13.55 -11.56
N PRO A 249 1.46 14.44 -10.55
CA PRO A 249 2.65 14.73 -9.77
C PRO A 249 3.06 13.55 -8.88
N ASN A 250 2.14 12.62 -8.58
CA ASN A 250 2.42 11.45 -7.78
C ASN A 250 3.12 10.40 -8.62
N LEU A 251 4.18 9.78 -8.09
CA LEU A 251 4.72 8.56 -8.66
C LEU A 251 3.72 7.42 -8.43
N GLU A 252 3.23 6.88 -9.54
CA GLU A 252 2.21 5.84 -9.60
C GLU A 252 2.70 4.73 -10.53
N GLU A 253 2.49 3.47 -10.11
CA GLU A 253 2.74 2.30 -10.95
C GLU A 253 1.62 2.14 -11.98
N SER A 254 1.96 1.51 -13.10
CA SER A 254 0.96 1.10 -14.09
C SER A 254 0.17 -0.10 -13.57
N TYR A 255 -1.15 -0.01 -13.65
CA TYR A 255 -2.08 -1.07 -13.31
C TYR A 255 -3.14 -1.22 -14.41
N ASN A 256 -3.86 -2.34 -14.36
CA ASN A 256 -4.89 -2.65 -15.33
C ASN A 256 -6.24 -2.07 -14.90
N ILE A 257 -7.04 -1.67 -15.87
CA ILE A 257 -8.42 -1.18 -15.71
C ILE A 257 -9.32 -1.95 -16.66
N LYS A 258 -10.45 -2.45 -16.16
CA LYS A 258 -11.51 -3.06 -16.96
C LYS A 258 -12.79 -2.27 -16.81
N PHE A 259 -13.53 -2.18 -17.91
CA PHE A 259 -14.87 -1.60 -17.92
C PHE A 259 -15.88 -2.67 -18.31
N SER A 260 -17.02 -2.65 -17.64
CA SER A 260 -18.19 -3.47 -17.96
C SER A 260 -19.43 -2.59 -17.97
N LEU A 261 -20.52 -3.08 -18.57
CA LEU A 261 -21.81 -2.38 -18.49
C LEU A 261 -22.31 -2.39 -17.04
N ALA A 262 -22.86 -1.28 -16.58
CA ALA A 262 -23.51 -1.20 -15.28
C ALA A 262 -24.76 -2.09 -15.27
N SER A 263 -24.70 -3.23 -14.58
CA SER A 263 -25.87 -4.11 -14.44
C SER A 263 -26.89 -3.53 -13.47
N GLU A 264 -28.17 -3.83 -13.67
CA GLU A 264 -29.25 -3.35 -12.79
C GLU A 264 -28.98 -3.70 -11.32
N VAL A 265 -28.50 -4.92 -11.05
CA VAL A 265 -28.14 -5.39 -9.70
C VAL A 265 -27.03 -4.53 -9.07
N LEU A 266 -26.01 -4.15 -9.84
CA LEU A 266 -24.93 -3.29 -9.34
C LEU A 266 -25.44 -1.88 -9.07
N VAL A 267 -26.22 -1.31 -9.99
CA VAL A 267 -26.81 0.03 -9.82
C VAL A 267 -27.71 0.07 -8.59
N ASP A 268 -28.53 -0.96 -8.39
CA ASP A 268 -29.41 -1.08 -7.24
C ASP A 268 -28.63 -1.13 -5.92
N ARG A 269 -27.52 -1.87 -5.88
CA ARG A 269 -26.66 -1.90 -4.70
C ARG A 269 -26.11 -0.51 -4.38
N PHE A 270 -25.56 0.20 -5.37
CA PHE A 270 -25.05 1.56 -5.15
C PHE A 270 -26.15 2.52 -4.70
N ARG A 271 -27.34 2.42 -5.28
CA ARG A 271 -28.51 3.21 -4.91
C ARG A 271 -28.90 2.97 -3.46
N VAL A 272 -29.14 1.73 -3.05
CA VAL A 272 -29.60 1.43 -1.68
C VAL A 272 -28.64 1.94 -0.62
N GLU A 273 -27.34 1.84 -0.86
CA GLU A 273 -26.31 2.23 0.12
C GLU A 273 -26.03 3.73 0.14
N LEU A 274 -26.17 4.45 -0.99
CA LEU A 274 -25.63 5.81 -1.14
C LEU A 274 -26.65 6.89 -1.47
N ASP A 275 -27.91 6.56 -1.79
CA ASP A 275 -28.90 7.55 -2.27
C ASP A 275 -29.09 8.73 -1.31
N SER A 276 -29.07 8.49 0.00
CA SER A 276 -29.17 9.55 1.02
C SER A 276 -27.87 10.33 1.26
N GLU A 277 -26.72 9.77 0.88
CA GLU A 277 -25.40 10.29 1.21
C GLU A 277 -24.81 11.18 0.09
N LEU A 278 -25.19 10.93 -1.17
CA LEU A 278 -24.62 11.63 -2.31
C LEU A 278 -25.18 13.05 -2.46
N LYS A 279 -24.26 14.02 -2.50
CA LYS A 279 -24.58 15.44 -2.67
C LYS A 279 -23.71 16.06 -3.78
N PRO A 280 -24.30 16.52 -4.91
CA PRO A 280 -25.73 16.46 -5.24
C PRO A 280 -26.24 15.04 -5.52
N PRO A 281 -27.58 14.82 -5.47
CA PRO A 281 -28.20 13.55 -5.82
C PRO A 281 -27.83 13.10 -7.24
N VAL A 282 -27.77 11.78 -7.43
CA VAL A 282 -27.41 11.15 -8.69
C VAL A 282 -28.65 10.51 -9.31
N ASN A 283 -28.82 10.68 -10.63
CA ASN A 283 -29.82 9.92 -11.36
C ASN A 283 -29.26 8.53 -11.70
N TRP A 284 -29.74 7.50 -11.01
CA TRP A 284 -29.23 6.13 -11.17
C TRP A 284 -29.48 5.53 -12.56
N ASN A 285 -30.50 6.01 -13.29
CA ASN A 285 -30.77 5.60 -14.67
C ASN A 285 -29.68 6.07 -15.66
N ASP A 286 -28.81 6.98 -15.22
CA ASP A 286 -27.70 7.49 -16.00
C ASP A 286 -26.40 6.67 -15.78
N ALA A 287 -26.45 5.58 -15.00
CA ALA A 287 -25.33 4.66 -14.84
C ALA A 287 -25.04 3.94 -16.18
N ILE A 288 -23.81 4.03 -16.67
CA ILE A 288 -23.42 3.52 -18.00
C ILE A 288 -22.33 2.45 -17.94
N LEU A 289 -21.39 2.55 -17.00
CA LEU A 289 -20.26 1.64 -16.88
C LEU A 289 -19.98 1.33 -15.41
N PHE A 290 -19.41 0.16 -15.18
CA PHE A 290 -18.72 -0.20 -13.94
C PHE A 290 -17.24 -0.37 -14.26
N MET A 291 -16.38 0.22 -13.43
CA MET A 291 -14.94 0.21 -13.60
C MET A 291 -14.31 -0.58 -12.46
N GLU A 292 -13.36 -1.44 -12.80
CA GLU A 292 -12.55 -2.21 -11.86
C GLU A 292 -11.08 -2.07 -12.21
N THR A 293 -10.23 -2.00 -11.20
CA THR A 293 -8.78 -1.92 -11.38
C THR A 293 -8.09 -3.10 -10.70
N SER A 294 -6.87 -3.44 -11.14
CA SER A 294 -6.06 -4.48 -10.51
C SER A 294 -5.43 -4.06 -9.16
N ILE A 295 -5.81 -2.90 -8.61
CA ILE A 295 -5.37 -2.40 -7.30
C ILE A 295 -6.57 -2.27 -6.33
N ASP A 296 -7.59 -3.11 -6.53
CA ASP A 296 -8.80 -3.20 -5.71
C ASP A 296 -9.59 -1.88 -5.59
N PHE A 297 -9.51 -1.05 -6.63
CA PHE A 297 -10.38 0.11 -6.77
C PHE A 297 -11.50 -0.19 -7.76
N SER A 298 -12.73 0.10 -7.37
CA SER A 298 -13.89 -0.02 -8.26
C SER A 298 -14.81 1.18 -8.13
N ALA A 299 -15.52 1.49 -9.22
CA ALA A 299 -16.42 2.63 -9.25
C ALA A 299 -17.55 2.46 -10.26
N LEU A 300 -18.72 2.99 -9.90
CA LEU A 300 -19.83 3.17 -10.82
C LEU A 300 -19.66 4.49 -11.58
N ILE A 301 -19.82 4.43 -12.91
CA ILE A 301 -19.69 5.59 -13.80
C ILE A 301 -21.08 5.99 -14.29
N VAL A 302 -21.45 7.23 -14.00
CA VAL A 302 -22.74 7.83 -14.34
C VAL A 302 -22.52 8.95 -15.35
N LYS A 303 -23.25 8.94 -16.46
CA LYS A 303 -23.12 9.96 -17.50
C LYS A 303 -23.57 11.34 -17.00
N THR A 304 -23.01 12.39 -17.58
CA THR A 304 -23.50 13.76 -17.42
C THR A 304 -24.20 14.24 -18.68
N ASN A 305 -24.58 15.52 -18.73
CA ASN A 305 -25.11 16.17 -19.91
C ASN A 305 -24.05 16.41 -21.00
N VAL A 306 -22.76 16.30 -20.68
CA VAL A 306 -21.66 16.47 -21.65
C VAL A 306 -21.07 15.11 -21.98
N SER A 307 -21.05 14.75 -23.26
CA SER A 307 -20.44 13.51 -23.73
C SER A 307 -18.97 13.41 -23.30
N GLY A 308 -18.60 12.27 -22.72
CA GLY A 308 -17.25 12.03 -22.20
C GLY A 308 -17.04 12.54 -20.78
N ILE A 309 -17.82 13.50 -20.28
CA ILE A 309 -17.77 13.90 -18.87
C ILE A 309 -18.70 13.01 -18.06
N VAL A 310 -18.16 12.40 -17.01
CA VAL A 310 -18.84 11.42 -16.19
C VAL A 310 -18.65 11.71 -14.71
N ARG A 311 -19.61 11.28 -13.90
CA ARG A 311 -19.46 11.19 -12.45
C ARG A 311 -19.00 9.79 -12.08
N LEU A 312 -17.99 9.71 -11.25
CA LEU A 312 -17.39 8.47 -10.78
C LEU A 312 -17.68 8.32 -9.30
N ILE A 313 -18.44 7.29 -8.96
CA ILE A 313 -18.85 6.96 -7.59
C ILE A 313 -18.02 5.77 -7.14
N PRO A 314 -16.97 5.97 -6.34
CA PRO A 314 -16.14 4.86 -5.88
C PRO A 314 -16.92 3.95 -4.94
N SER A 315 -16.68 2.64 -5.00
CA SER A 315 -17.23 1.68 -4.04
C SER A 315 -16.78 1.98 -2.60
N LEU A 316 -15.66 2.70 -2.43
CA LEU A 316 -15.22 3.23 -1.15
C LEU A 316 -16.27 4.10 -0.45
N ALA A 317 -17.20 4.71 -1.19
CA ALA A 317 -18.27 5.52 -0.61
C ALA A 317 -19.19 4.71 0.34
N PHE A 318 -19.25 3.38 0.21
CA PHE A 318 -19.99 2.51 1.13
C PHE A 318 -19.42 2.53 2.56
N GLU A 319 -18.12 2.76 2.70
CA GLU A 319 -17.44 2.70 3.99
C GLU A 319 -17.26 4.08 4.64
N TYR A 320 -17.34 5.17 3.85
CA TYR A 320 -17.02 6.51 4.31
C TYR A 320 -18.13 7.50 3.93
N PRO A 321 -18.89 8.05 4.90
CA PRO A 321 -19.88 9.08 4.62
C PRO A 321 -19.19 10.36 4.12
N GLY A 322 -19.83 11.04 3.16
CA GLY A 322 -19.34 12.30 2.60
C GLY A 322 -18.17 12.16 1.61
N VAL A 323 -17.96 10.98 1.02
CA VAL A 323 -16.97 10.82 -0.07
C VAL A 323 -17.31 11.78 -1.22
N PRO A 324 -16.35 12.60 -1.67
CA PRO A 324 -16.63 13.59 -2.70
C PRO A 324 -16.98 12.89 -4.02
N LEU A 325 -18.04 13.36 -4.66
CA LEU A 325 -18.34 12.99 -6.04
C LEU A 325 -17.15 13.41 -6.93
N LEU A 326 -16.58 12.43 -7.62
CA LEU A 326 -15.46 12.67 -8.52
C LEU A 326 -16.00 12.91 -9.94
N ILE A 327 -15.51 13.95 -10.59
CA ILE A 327 -15.85 14.25 -11.98
C ILE A 327 -14.64 13.91 -12.83
N PHE A 328 -14.85 13.08 -13.84
CA PHE A 328 -13.84 12.64 -14.78
C PHE A 328 -14.26 12.93 -16.22
N ALA A 329 -13.28 13.06 -17.09
CA ALA A 329 -13.47 13.11 -18.53
C ALA A 329 -12.80 11.89 -19.18
N LEU A 330 -13.54 11.26 -20.09
CA LEU A 330 -13.19 10.09 -20.85
C LEU A 330 -13.15 10.44 -22.33
N LYS A 331 -12.10 9.99 -23.01
CA LYS A 331 -11.93 10.22 -24.44
C LYS A 331 -11.20 9.06 -25.09
N VAL A 332 -11.76 8.51 -26.15
CA VAL A 332 -11.06 7.51 -26.97
C VAL A 332 -10.51 8.20 -28.21
N VAL A 333 -9.22 7.98 -28.50
CA VAL A 333 -8.52 8.54 -29.67
C VAL A 333 -7.90 7.43 -30.50
N LYS A 334 -7.70 7.67 -31.80
CA LYS A 334 -7.00 6.71 -32.68
C LYS A 334 -5.56 6.50 -32.20
N PRO A 335 -5.02 5.27 -32.25
CA PRO A 335 -5.59 4.05 -32.87
C PRO A 335 -6.57 3.25 -31.98
N GLY A 336 -6.84 3.72 -30.76
CA GLY A 336 -7.69 3.03 -29.79
C GLY A 336 -7.21 3.24 -28.36
N TYR A 337 -6.66 4.43 -28.05
CA TYR A 337 -6.20 4.77 -26.71
C TYR A 337 -7.30 5.49 -25.93
N LEU A 338 -7.34 5.26 -24.64
CA LEU A 338 -8.27 5.90 -23.72
C LEU A 338 -7.53 6.94 -22.89
N GLY A 339 -8.03 8.16 -22.90
CA GLY A 339 -7.65 9.21 -21.97
C GLY A 339 -8.62 9.27 -20.80
N PHE A 340 -8.08 9.32 -19.59
CA PHE A 340 -8.82 9.32 -18.33
C PHE A 340 -8.36 10.49 -17.47
N LEU A 341 -9.16 11.57 -17.41
CA LEU A 341 -8.79 12.85 -16.81
C LEU A 341 -9.67 13.17 -15.59
N SER A 342 -9.07 13.44 -14.43
CA SER A 342 -9.76 13.99 -13.27
C SER A 342 -9.97 15.49 -13.41
N CYS A 343 -11.22 15.95 -13.47
CA CYS A 343 -11.53 17.37 -13.74
C CYS A 343 -11.15 18.31 -12.61
N LYS A 344 -11.27 17.84 -11.36
CA LYS A 344 -10.95 18.65 -10.18
C LYS A 344 -9.45 18.83 -9.99
N TYR A 345 -8.69 17.74 -10.19
CA TYR A 345 -7.27 17.71 -9.87
C TYR A 345 -6.37 17.89 -11.11
N ARG A 346 -6.95 17.92 -12.32
CA ARG A 346 -6.26 17.97 -13.62
C ARG A 346 -5.17 16.89 -13.73
N LEU A 347 -5.49 15.68 -13.27
CA LEU A 347 -4.64 14.49 -13.38
C LEU A 347 -5.11 13.66 -14.55
N CYS A 348 -4.22 13.33 -15.48
CA CYS A 348 -4.59 12.56 -16.67
C CYS A 348 -3.77 11.27 -16.78
N TYR A 349 -4.37 10.26 -17.37
CA TYR A 349 -3.73 9.00 -17.71
C TYR A 349 -4.00 8.69 -19.19
N ALA A 350 -2.99 8.15 -19.87
CA ALA A 350 -3.16 7.52 -21.19
C ALA A 350 -3.12 6.00 -21.02
N LEU A 351 -4.15 5.34 -21.54
CA LEU A 351 -4.30 3.90 -21.48
C LEU A 351 -4.37 3.31 -22.88
N ALA A 352 -3.80 2.12 -23.04
CA ALA A 352 -3.89 1.32 -24.24
C ALA A 352 -4.40 -0.08 -23.89
N PRO A 353 -5.08 -0.77 -24.83
CA PRO A 353 -5.32 -2.20 -24.70
C PRO A 353 -3.99 -2.93 -24.48
N VAL A 354 -3.95 -3.90 -23.56
CA VAL A 354 -2.73 -4.63 -23.22
C VAL A 354 -2.09 -5.29 -24.45
N ASP A 355 -2.91 -5.78 -25.39
CA ASP A 355 -2.50 -6.41 -26.65
C ASP A 355 -2.07 -5.39 -27.74
N LYS A 356 -2.32 -4.09 -27.52
CA LYS A 356 -2.01 -3.00 -28.46
C LYS A 356 -1.21 -1.89 -27.78
N MET A 357 -0.33 -2.27 -26.86
CA MET A 357 0.56 -1.34 -26.17
C MET A 357 1.47 -0.63 -27.19
N PRO A 358 1.64 0.70 -27.10
CA PRO A 358 2.58 1.38 -27.99
C PRO A 358 4.00 0.91 -27.72
N ASN A 359 4.84 0.97 -28.74
CA ASN A 359 6.26 0.66 -28.60
C ASN A 359 6.90 1.62 -27.58
N HIS A 360 7.77 1.08 -26.72
CA HIS A 360 8.46 1.79 -25.65
C HIS A 360 9.12 3.10 -26.08
N ASP A 361 9.69 3.14 -27.29
CA ASP A 361 10.40 4.33 -27.79
C ASP A 361 9.45 5.48 -28.16
N TYR A 362 8.16 5.20 -28.34
CA TYR A 362 7.16 6.15 -28.84
C TYR A 362 6.09 6.51 -27.80
N LEU A 363 6.19 6.03 -26.56
CA LEU A 363 5.15 6.20 -25.53
C LEU A 363 4.74 7.67 -25.32
N THR A 364 5.71 8.60 -25.33
CA THR A 364 5.43 10.03 -25.16
C THR A 364 4.69 10.62 -26.35
N GLU A 365 5.10 10.30 -27.57
CA GLU A 365 4.45 10.77 -28.81
C GLU A 365 3.02 10.21 -28.90
N GLU A 366 2.85 8.93 -28.59
CA GLU A 366 1.56 8.26 -28.60
C GLU A 366 0.62 8.83 -27.52
N ALA A 367 1.14 9.19 -26.35
CA ALA A 367 0.39 9.85 -25.29
C ALA A 367 -0.09 11.25 -25.70
N GLN A 368 0.69 12.01 -26.49
CA GLN A 368 0.28 13.36 -26.93
C GLN A 368 -1.02 13.35 -27.76
N LYS A 369 -1.34 12.22 -28.41
CA LYS A 369 -2.60 12.04 -29.18
C LYS A 369 -3.86 12.15 -28.31
N ILE A 370 -3.73 11.93 -26.99
CA ILE A 370 -4.80 12.11 -26.00
C ILE A 370 -5.25 13.58 -25.95
N GLY A 371 -4.35 14.53 -26.26
CA GLY A 371 -4.66 15.96 -26.29
C GLY A 371 -4.74 16.60 -24.91
N PHE A 372 -4.00 16.05 -23.94
CA PHE A 372 -3.82 16.64 -22.61
C PHE A 372 -2.39 17.15 -22.45
N TRP A 373 -2.25 18.33 -21.84
CA TRP A 373 -0.94 18.93 -21.55
C TRP A 373 -0.80 19.29 -20.07
N SER A 374 0.38 18.97 -19.52
CA SER A 374 0.82 19.27 -18.15
C SER A 374 2.34 19.08 -18.04
N ASP A 375 2.96 19.72 -17.05
CA ASP A 375 4.38 19.58 -16.73
C ASP A 375 4.77 18.23 -16.10
N PHE A 376 3.79 17.37 -15.76
CA PHE A 376 4.03 16.07 -15.08
C PHE A 376 4.00 14.85 -15.99
N GLY A 377 4.20 15.05 -17.28
CA GLY A 377 4.21 13.96 -18.25
C GLY A 377 5.35 12.97 -18.00
N ARG A 378 5.03 11.69 -17.83
CA ARG A 378 6.01 10.58 -17.78
C ARG A 378 5.44 9.29 -18.33
N THR A 379 6.32 8.44 -18.87
CA THR A 379 5.95 7.10 -19.31
C THR A 379 5.88 6.13 -18.12
N HIS A 380 5.16 5.03 -18.26
CA HIS A 380 5.16 3.95 -17.26
C HIS A 380 6.51 3.20 -17.15
N THR A 381 7.37 3.35 -18.15
CA THR A 381 8.73 2.80 -18.17
C THR A 381 9.78 3.79 -17.71
N ALA A 382 9.40 5.04 -17.44
CA ALA A 382 10.32 6.01 -16.86
C ALA A 382 10.80 5.42 -15.54
N ILE A 383 12.00 4.87 -15.60
CA ILE A 383 12.62 4.10 -14.54
C ILE A 383 12.60 5.01 -13.29
N VAL A 384 12.00 4.55 -12.19
CA VAL A 384 12.43 4.98 -10.87
C VAL A 384 13.92 4.64 -10.86
N PRO A 385 14.84 5.62 -10.99
CA PRO A 385 16.23 5.34 -11.30
C PRO A 385 16.71 4.19 -10.42
N PRO A 386 17.29 3.10 -10.98
CA PRO A 386 17.92 2.13 -10.11
C PRO A 386 18.98 2.94 -9.36
N LEU A 387 19.00 2.83 -8.03
CA LEU A 387 20.05 3.45 -7.24
C LEU A 387 21.39 3.13 -7.90
N PRO A 388 22.33 4.10 -7.99
CA PRO A 388 23.68 3.78 -8.41
C PRO A 388 24.12 2.57 -7.61
N THR A 389 24.42 1.47 -8.32
CA THR A 389 24.99 0.28 -7.71
C THR A 389 26.18 0.75 -6.91
N LEU A 390 26.10 0.61 -5.58
CA LEU A 390 27.26 0.84 -4.73
C LEU A 390 28.41 0.02 -5.34
N PRO A 391 29.61 0.61 -5.49
CA PRO A 391 30.75 -0.18 -5.93
C PRO A 391 30.83 -1.42 -5.03
N PRO A 392 31.17 -2.60 -5.60
CA PRO A 392 31.27 -3.82 -4.81
C PRO A 392 32.16 -3.52 -3.60
N GLU A 393 31.68 -3.87 -2.41
CA GLU A 393 32.47 -3.71 -1.20
C GLU A 393 33.85 -4.34 -1.45
N PRO A 394 34.95 -3.66 -1.08
CA PRO A 394 36.26 -4.27 -1.16
C PRO A 394 36.18 -5.56 -0.36
N PHE A 395 36.51 -6.68 -0.99
CA PHE A 395 36.69 -7.96 -0.33
C PHE A 395 37.55 -7.73 0.92
N ASN A 396 36.92 -7.70 2.09
CA ASN A 396 37.61 -7.98 3.33
C ASN A 396 37.96 -9.47 3.24
N LYS A 397 39.17 -9.72 2.74
CA LYS A 397 40.02 -10.75 3.31
C LYS A 397 40.12 -10.47 4.79
N ASP A 398 40.10 -11.55 5.56
CA ASP A 398 40.32 -11.67 7.00
C ASP A 398 39.04 -12.14 7.70
N ASP A 399 38.78 -13.43 7.49
CA ASP A 399 38.39 -14.37 8.53
C ASP A 399 38.88 -15.75 8.04
N ASP A 400 40.21 -15.87 7.93
CA ASP A 400 40.90 -17.16 8.01
C ASP A 400 40.88 -17.54 9.50
N ASP A 401 39.84 -18.23 9.93
CA ASP A 401 39.93 -19.10 11.09
C ASP A 401 39.69 -20.54 10.66
N GLU A 402 40.75 -21.30 10.92
CA GLU A 402 40.94 -22.71 10.74
C GLU A 402 39.78 -23.52 11.32
N ASP A 403 39.22 -24.42 10.51
CA ASP A 403 38.92 -25.81 10.86
C ASP A 403 37.91 -26.39 9.86
N GLU A 404 38.39 -27.19 8.90
CA GLU A 404 38.02 -28.61 8.79
C GLU A 404 38.68 -29.23 7.55
N ASN A 405 39.59 -30.15 7.84
CA ASN A 405 40.26 -31.03 6.89
C ASN A 405 39.35 -32.25 6.60
N MET A 406 39.60 -32.90 5.45
CA MET A 406 38.98 -34.15 4.91
C MET A 406 37.71 -33.90 4.07
N ASP A 407 37.65 -34.16 2.77
CA ASP A 407 38.07 -35.39 2.10
C ASP A 407 38.15 -35.25 0.56
N MET A 408 39.17 -35.89 0.00
CA MET A 408 39.25 -36.56 -1.32
C MET A 408 38.76 -35.84 -2.59
N LEU A 409 39.73 -35.21 -3.27
CA LEU A 409 39.79 -35.13 -4.73
C LEU A 409 40.58 -36.33 -5.24
N HIS A 410 39.93 -37.26 -5.95
CA HIS A 410 40.58 -38.09 -6.97
C HIS A 410 39.52 -38.50 -8.00
N ASP A 411 39.45 -37.73 -9.09
CA ASP A 411 39.26 -38.33 -10.39
C ASP A 411 39.74 -37.40 -11.50
N TYR A 412 40.20 -38.05 -12.57
CA TYR A 412 40.81 -37.55 -13.82
C TYR A 412 42.30 -37.19 -13.76
N ALA A 413 43.13 -37.50 -14.75
CA ALA A 413 43.09 -38.43 -15.87
C ALA A 413 44.42 -38.24 -16.59
N LEU A 414 44.97 -39.34 -17.10
CA LEU A 414 45.66 -39.46 -18.39
C LEU A 414 46.81 -38.49 -18.75
N LEU A 415 47.94 -39.15 -19.01
CA LEU A 415 49.15 -38.79 -19.78
C LEU A 415 50.32 -38.19 -18.99
#